data_AF-A0A8S3W9Y4-F1
#
_entry.id   AF-A0A8S3W9Y4-F1
#
_cell.length_a   1.000
_cell.length_b   1.000
_cell.length_c   1.000
_cell.angle_alpha   90.00
_cell.angle_beta   90.00
_cell.angle_gamma   90.00
#
_symmetry.space_group_name_H-M   'P 1'
#
loop_
_entity.id
_entity.type
_entity.pdbx_description
1 polymer ?
#
loop_
_entity_poly.entity_id
_entity_poly.type
_entity_poly.pdbx_seq_one_letter_code
_entity_poly.pdbx_strand_id
1 'polypeptide(L)'
;MVASGGTRCMRWSQTMNANALRAYFREKGEETGCLAYRARMHRFFAELEPSSSHVTEQNLADRVRYILHSNTFGDAELERLRREAVPSSDGNATAGNAAPLIAQQTANVDAAVNIQFVVDSDDDGIVPHELEKMRSILEESMLETRSMPLENRPRLPRIPVSKRNRAVVRALNPMLVTYLEASRDLCETDSILFGAALAVCRIIGAKLPMAGRATQQGSAIPAWRKRIEDRIAKARALRVVRTVRMAFAGTNISLSLPDITQKLTERIDDLKQKIAAWGKRIRRFSERSRRFNQNRLFQSDQKRLYKLERPELCGAVQDRIRLTLSHFGVDCGQRP
;
A
#
# COMPACT_ATOMS: atom_id res chain seq x y z
N MET A 1 2.45 29.30 24.41
CA MET A 1 1.74 28.44 23.44
C MET A 1 2.37 28.65 22.07
N VAL A 2 3.08 27.65 21.55
CA VAL A 2 3.62 27.69 20.18
C VAL A 2 2.64 26.93 19.30
N ALA A 3 1.92 27.65 18.44
CA ALA A 3 1.03 27.05 17.46
C ALA A 3 1.89 26.33 16.42
N SER A 4 1.72 25.01 16.33
CA SER A 4 2.31 24.19 15.27
C SER A 4 1.66 24.60 13.95
N GLY A 5 2.38 25.38 13.15
CA GLY A 5 1.97 25.82 11.82
C GLY A 5 1.86 24.60 10.91
N GLY A 6 0.65 24.15 10.65
CA GLY A 6 0.41 23.19 9.58
C GLY A 6 0.88 23.80 8.28
N THR A 7 1.86 23.17 7.63
CA THR A 7 2.35 23.57 6.31
C THR A 7 1.17 23.58 5.35
N ARG A 8 0.70 24.78 4.99
CA ARG A 8 -0.41 24.95 4.06
C ARG A 8 0.06 24.41 2.71
N CYS A 9 -0.43 23.23 2.31
CA CYS A 9 -0.11 22.68 1.00
C CYS A 9 -0.47 23.70 -0.07
N MET A 10 0.52 24.08 -0.87
CA MET A 10 0.34 24.96 -2.02
C MET A 10 -0.73 24.36 -2.95
N ARG A 11 -1.74 25.17 -3.31
CA ARG A 11 -2.77 24.77 -4.26
C ARG A 11 -2.20 24.95 -5.68
N TRP A 12 -2.06 23.86 -6.41
CA TRP A 12 -1.63 23.89 -7.80
C TRP A 12 -2.79 24.17 -8.74
N SER A 13 -2.74 25.24 -9.52
CA SER A 13 -3.72 25.52 -10.58
C SER A 13 -3.49 24.63 -11.80
N GLN A 14 -4.52 24.50 -12.64
CA GLN A 14 -4.42 23.73 -13.88
C GLN A 14 -3.42 24.37 -14.87
N THR A 15 -3.39 25.70 -14.95
CA THR A 15 -2.42 26.46 -15.77
C THR A 15 -0.98 26.22 -15.31
N MET A 16 -0.74 26.21 -14.00
CA MET A 16 0.58 25.97 -13.43
C MET A 16 1.03 24.51 -13.61
N ASN A 17 0.09 23.56 -13.57
CA ASN A 17 0.39 22.16 -13.92
C ASN A 17 0.76 22.02 -15.40
N ALA A 18 0.07 22.73 -16.30
CA ALA A 18 0.40 22.75 -17.72
C ALA A 18 1.79 23.37 -17.98
N ASN A 19 2.11 24.48 -17.31
CA ASN A 19 3.43 25.13 -17.38
C ASN A 19 4.54 24.23 -16.82
N ALA A 20 4.28 23.47 -15.76
CA ALA A 20 5.23 22.47 -15.24
C ALA A 20 5.54 21.37 -16.27
N LEU A 21 4.52 20.89 -17.00
CA LEU A 21 4.71 19.92 -18.08
C LEU A 21 5.43 20.53 -19.30
N ARG A 22 5.13 21.78 -19.67
CA ARG A 22 5.85 22.49 -20.75
C ARG A 22 7.34 22.60 -20.44
N ALA A 23 7.68 22.99 -19.22
CA ALA A 23 9.07 23.07 -18.76
C ALA A 23 9.76 21.68 -18.78
N TYR A 24 9.04 20.63 -18.38
CA TYR A 24 9.54 19.25 -18.42
C TYR A 24 9.78 18.74 -19.85
N PHE A 25 8.83 18.94 -20.77
CA PHE A 25 8.97 18.49 -22.16
C PHE A 25 10.01 19.28 -22.93
N ARG A 26 10.17 20.58 -22.63
CA ARG A 26 11.23 21.42 -23.20
C ARG A 26 12.63 20.90 -22.84
N GLU A 27 12.80 20.45 -21.60
CA GLU A 27 14.08 19.92 -21.12
C GLU A 27 14.33 18.48 -21.62
N LYS A 28 13.30 17.63 -21.65
CA LYS A 28 13.41 16.25 -22.15
C LYS A 28 13.62 16.16 -23.67
N GLY A 29 13.38 17.25 -24.40
CA GLY A 29 13.68 17.36 -25.83
C GLY A 29 15.17 17.53 -26.13
N GLU A 30 15.98 17.87 -25.14
CA GLU A 30 17.44 17.95 -25.25
C GLU A 30 18.05 16.68 -24.64
N GLU A 31 18.66 15.81 -25.45
CA GLU A 31 19.26 14.54 -25.05
C GLU A 31 20.51 14.73 -24.15
N THR A 32 20.37 15.22 -22.92
CA THR A 32 21.55 15.47 -22.07
C THR A 32 21.33 15.19 -20.58
N GLY A 33 21.79 14.02 -20.15
CA GLY A 33 22.37 13.77 -18.82
C GLY A 33 21.48 14.03 -17.59
N CYS A 34 21.08 12.95 -16.93
CA CYS A 34 20.18 12.88 -15.76
C CYS A 34 20.53 13.71 -14.51
N LEU A 35 21.68 14.38 -14.44
CA LEU A 35 22.14 15.01 -13.19
C LEU A 35 21.74 16.49 -13.02
N ALA A 36 21.37 17.21 -14.09
CA ALA A 36 21.04 18.64 -14.02
C ALA A 36 19.62 19.01 -14.53
N TYR A 37 18.80 18.00 -14.83
CA TYR A 37 17.48 18.20 -15.44
C TYR A 37 16.53 19.05 -14.58
N ARG A 38 16.60 18.88 -13.25
CA ARG A 38 15.70 19.57 -12.30
C ARG A 38 15.95 21.08 -12.26
N ALA A 39 17.21 21.50 -12.29
CA ALA A 39 17.59 22.90 -12.31
C ALA A 39 17.20 23.57 -13.64
N ARG A 40 17.41 22.89 -14.78
CA ARG A 40 17.00 23.39 -16.11
C ARG A 40 15.49 23.51 -16.24
N MET A 41 14.76 22.49 -15.82
CA MET A 41 13.29 22.50 -15.78
C MET A 41 12.77 23.62 -14.87
N HIS A 42 13.38 23.84 -13.70
CA HIS A 42 13.00 24.92 -12.80
C HIS A 42 13.22 26.30 -13.40
N ARG A 43 14.34 26.52 -14.11
CA ARG A 43 14.61 27.75 -14.85
C ARG A 43 13.51 28.04 -15.88
N PHE A 44 13.15 27.07 -16.72
CA PHE A 44 12.07 27.26 -17.70
C PHE A 44 10.71 27.47 -17.04
N PHE A 45 10.46 26.82 -15.91
CA PHE A 45 9.24 27.04 -15.15
C PHE A 45 9.17 28.44 -14.55
N ALA A 46 10.29 28.98 -14.06
CA ALA A 46 10.36 30.35 -13.53
C ALA A 46 10.13 31.40 -14.62
N GLU A 47 10.50 31.11 -15.87
CA GLU A 47 10.17 31.95 -17.04
C GLU A 47 8.65 31.95 -17.34
N LEU A 48 8.00 30.79 -17.23
CA LEU A 48 6.57 30.63 -17.52
C LEU A 48 5.65 31.09 -16.39
N GLU A 49 6.10 31.04 -15.14
CA GLU A 49 5.36 31.48 -13.96
C GLU A 49 6.23 32.32 -13.00
N PRO A 50 6.55 33.59 -13.37
CA PRO A 50 7.37 34.47 -12.54
C PRO A 50 6.75 34.75 -11.15
N SER A 51 5.43 34.65 -11.04
CA SER A 51 4.68 34.85 -9.79
C SER A 51 4.88 33.72 -8.76
N SER A 52 5.50 32.60 -9.16
CA SER A 52 5.59 31.36 -8.37
C SER A 52 6.96 31.14 -7.70
N SER A 53 7.59 32.20 -7.20
CA SER A 53 8.95 32.20 -6.60
C SER A 53 9.19 31.22 -5.43
N HIS A 54 8.14 30.63 -4.85
CA HIS A 54 8.24 29.70 -3.72
C HIS A 54 8.34 28.22 -4.14
N VAL A 55 8.21 27.92 -5.43
CA VAL A 55 8.35 26.56 -5.95
C VAL A 55 9.83 26.19 -6.02
N THR A 56 10.23 25.16 -5.29
CA THR A 56 11.60 24.60 -5.36
C THR A 56 11.73 23.62 -6.52
N GLU A 57 12.96 23.37 -6.98
CA GLU A 57 13.25 22.36 -8.02
C GLU A 57 12.66 20.98 -7.66
N GLN A 58 12.77 20.60 -6.38
CA GLN A 58 12.26 19.33 -5.86
C GLN A 58 10.73 19.29 -5.90
N ASN A 59 10.06 20.36 -5.46
CA ASN A 59 8.59 20.44 -5.49
C ASN A 59 8.04 20.35 -6.92
N LEU A 60 8.73 21.00 -7.87
CA LEU A 60 8.37 20.95 -9.29
C LEU A 60 8.54 19.53 -9.86
N ALA A 61 9.67 18.88 -9.58
CA ALA A 61 9.94 17.52 -10.07
C ALA A 61 8.96 16.48 -9.49
N ASP A 62 8.64 16.57 -8.19
CA ASP A 62 7.67 15.70 -7.55
C ASP A 62 6.25 15.96 -8.11
N ARG A 63 5.93 17.21 -8.43
CA ARG A 63 4.65 17.58 -9.05
C ARG A 63 4.51 17.03 -10.47
N VAL A 64 5.54 17.16 -11.30
CA VAL A 64 5.54 16.61 -12.67
C VAL A 64 5.36 15.08 -12.63
N ARG A 65 6.08 14.38 -11.74
CA ARG A 65 5.88 12.93 -11.55
C ARG A 65 4.45 12.60 -11.15
N TYR A 66 3.89 13.35 -10.21
CA TYR A 66 2.48 13.16 -9.83
C TYR A 66 1.56 13.31 -11.04
N ILE A 67 1.68 14.41 -11.81
CA ILE A 67 0.82 14.70 -12.97
C ILE A 67 0.90 13.59 -14.03
N LEU A 68 2.11 13.11 -14.34
CA LEU A 68 2.32 12.03 -15.31
C LEU A 68 1.69 10.70 -14.86
N HIS A 69 1.61 10.45 -13.54
CA HIS A 69 1.01 9.24 -12.99
C HIS A 69 -0.50 9.38 -12.69
N SER A 70 -1.03 10.59 -12.55
CA SER A 70 -2.38 10.83 -12.03
C SER A 70 -3.47 11.03 -13.11
N ASN A 71 -3.22 10.62 -14.36
CA ASN A 71 -4.13 10.78 -15.52
C ASN A 71 -4.84 12.15 -15.57
N THR A 72 -4.13 13.21 -15.15
CA THR A 72 -4.71 14.55 -14.93
C THR A 72 -4.87 15.34 -16.22
N PHE A 73 -4.13 14.95 -17.26
CA PHE A 73 -4.27 15.41 -18.63
C PHE A 73 -4.47 14.17 -19.51
N GLY A 74 -5.39 14.24 -20.47
CA GLY A 74 -5.56 13.16 -21.45
C GLY A 74 -4.42 13.11 -22.46
N ASP A 75 -4.25 11.98 -23.15
CA ASP A 75 -3.15 11.77 -24.11
C ASP A 75 -3.10 12.86 -25.21
N ALA A 76 -4.26 13.31 -25.69
CA ALA A 76 -4.36 14.39 -26.67
C ALA A 76 -3.90 15.75 -26.12
N GLU A 77 -4.09 16.01 -24.83
CA GLU A 77 -3.64 17.24 -24.17
C GLU A 77 -2.14 17.21 -23.89
N LEU A 78 -1.60 16.04 -23.54
CA LEU A 78 -0.16 15.82 -23.38
C LEU A 78 0.59 16.06 -24.69
N GLU A 79 0.07 15.54 -25.81
CA GLU A 79 0.66 15.77 -27.13
C GLU A 79 0.52 17.23 -27.61
N ARG A 80 -0.53 17.94 -27.19
CA ARG A 80 -0.62 19.40 -27.42
C ARG A 80 0.47 20.14 -26.64
N LEU A 81 0.61 19.84 -25.34
CA LEU A 81 1.62 20.48 -24.47
C LEU A 81 3.06 20.15 -24.91
N ARG A 82 3.28 18.95 -25.46
CA ARG A 82 4.56 18.54 -26.03
C ARG A 82 4.93 19.36 -27.26
N ARG A 83 3.96 19.59 -28.17
CA ARG A 83 4.14 20.45 -29.35
C ARG A 83 4.37 21.91 -28.98
N GLU A 84 3.71 22.41 -27.95
CA GLU A 84 3.90 23.78 -27.47
C GLU A 84 5.28 24.02 -26.81
N ALA A 85 5.89 22.97 -26.24
CA ALA A 85 7.13 23.06 -25.50
C ALA A 85 8.40 23.08 -26.38
N VAL A 86 8.30 22.58 -27.62
CA VAL A 86 9.38 22.58 -28.61
C VAL A 86 9.06 23.65 -29.64
N PRO A 87 9.75 24.81 -29.65
CA PRO A 87 9.55 25.78 -30.72
C PRO A 87 9.99 25.16 -32.05
N SER A 88 9.08 25.15 -33.03
CA SER A 88 9.42 24.88 -34.42
C SER A 88 10.58 25.77 -34.84
N SER A 89 11.72 25.16 -35.13
CA SER A 89 12.79 25.83 -35.86
C SER A 89 12.31 25.98 -37.30
N ASP A 90 11.55 27.05 -37.59
CA ASP A 90 11.05 27.30 -38.94
C ASP A 90 12.13 27.84 -39.86
N GLY A 91 12.22 27.21 -41.04
CA GLY A 91 12.89 27.71 -42.23
C GLY A 91 12.13 27.29 -43.49
N ASN A 92 11.14 28.11 -43.87
CA ASN A 92 10.48 28.27 -45.18
C ASN A 92 9.42 27.26 -45.70
N ALA A 93 8.16 27.67 -45.50
CA ALA A 93 7.13 27.97 -46.51
C ALA A 93 6.95 27.08 -47.76
N THR A 94 5.75 26.52 -47.94
CA THR A 94 4.77 26.99 -48.95
C THR A 94 3.41 26.31 -48.72
N ALA A 95 2.35 27.12 -48.80
CA ALA A 95 0.95 26.74 -48.71
C ALA A 95 0.47 25.90 -49.90
N GLY A 96 -0.47 24.99 -49.68
CA GLY A 96 -1.15 24.27 -50.75
C GLY A 96 -2.16 23.21 -50.29
N ASN A 97 -3.38 23.66 -50.00
CA ASN A 97 -4.69 22.97 -50.03
C ASN A 97 -4.75 21.46 -50.38
N ALA A 98 -5.42 20.66 -49.54
CA ALA A 98 -6.56 19.79 -49.93
C ALA A 98 -7.25 19.16 -48.71
N ALA A 99 -8.56 18.97 -48.86
CA ALA A 99 -9.59 18.70 -47.86
C ALA A 99 -9.68 17.21 -47.42
N PRO A 100 -10.62 16.83 -46.52
CA PRO A 100 -10.54 15.66 -45.65
C PRO A 100 -11.14 14.38 -46.28
N LEU A 101 -10.60 13.21 -45.92
CA LEU A 101 -11.27 11.94 -46.15
C LEU A 101 -11.63 11.26 -44.82
N ILE A 102 -12.93 11.21 -44.57
CA ILE A 102 -13.59 10.30 -43.65
C ILE A 102 -13.52 8.90 -44.25
N ALA A 103 -13.05 7.92 -43.48
CA ALA A 103 -13.38 6.52 -43.69
C ALA A 103 -13.56 5.85 -42.33
N GLN A 104 -14.82 5.68 -41.94
CA GLN A 104 -15.24 4.66 -40.99
C GLN A 104 -14.99 3.29 -41.65
N GLN A 105 -14.39 2.35 -40.92
CA GLN A 105 -14.75 0.95 -41.04
C GLN A 105 -14.45 0.18 -39.75
N THR A 106 -15.51 -0.43 -39.27
CA THR A 106 -15.64 -1.41 -38.20
C THR A 106 -14.90 -2.71 -38.51
N ALA A 107 -14.21 -3.28 -37.51
CA ALA A 107 -14.22 -4.73 -37.26
C ALA A 107 -13.52 -5.04 -35.91
N ASN A 108 -14.28 -5.63 -34.99
CA ASN A 108 -13.78 -6.39 -33.84
C ASN A 108 -12.95 -7.58 -34.32
N VAL A 109 -11.76 -7.79 -33.72
CA VAL A 109 -11.25 -9.14 -33.44
C VAL A 109 -10.41 -9.07 -32.15
N ASP A 110 -10.78 -9.89 -31.17
CA ASP A 110 -10.03 -10.16 -29.95
C ASP A 110 -8.62 -10.69 -30.26
N ALA A 111 -7.57 -10.07 -29.72
CA ALA A 111 -6.27 -10.70 -29.54
C ALA A 111 -5.41 -9.95 -28.49
N ALA A 112 -5.14 -10.66 -27.39
CA ALA A 112 -4.01 -10.54 -26.46
C ALA A 112 -3.34 -9.16 -26.29
N VAL A 113 -3.54 -8.56 -25.11
CA VAL A 113 -2.77 -7.42 -24.62
C VAL A 113 -1.28 -7.81 -24.47
N ASN A 114 -0.50 -7.58 -25.52
CA ASN A 114 0.95 -7.56 -25.49
C ASN A 114 1.40 -6.26 -24.82
N ILE A 115 1.66 -6.30 -23.50
CA ILE A 115 2.29 -5.18 -22.80
C ILE A 115 3.78 -5.16 -23.19
N GLN A 116 4.09 -4.56 -24.34
CA GLN A 116 5.44 -4.11 -24.65
C GLN A 116 5.76 -2.91 -23.76
N PHE A 117 6.28 -3.21 -22.57
CA PHE A 117 6.91 -2.21 -21.72
C PHE A 117 8.27 -1.88 -22.34
N VAL A 118 8.38 -0.70 -22.95
CA VAL A 118 9.65 -0.11 -23.38
C VAL A 118 10.49 0.09 -22.11
N VAL A 119 11.46 -0.80 -21.88
CA VAL A 119 12.42 -0.66 -20.78
C VAL A 119 13.56 0.19 -21.28
N ASP A 120 13.68 1.37 -20.68
CA ASP A 120 14.86 2.22 -20.71
C ASP A 120 16.10 1.40 -20.30
N SER A 121 17.00 1.19 -21.25
CA SER A 121 18.27 0.46 -21.07
C SER A 121 19.30 1.37 -20.41
N ASP A 122 19.16 1.59 -19.11
CA ASP A 122 20.28 2.00 -18.27
C ASP A 122 21.00 0.73 -17.80
N ASP A 123 22.05 0.38 -18.53
CA ASP A 123 23.07 -0.59 -18.18
C ASP A 123 23.68 -0.26 -16.81
N ASP A 124 23.38 -1.10 -15.82
CA ASP A 124 24.10 -1.19 -14.56
C ASP A 124 24.58 -2.64 -14.51
N GLY A 125 25.61 -2.93 -15.30
CA GLY A 125 26.15 -4.26 -15.50
C GLY A 125 26.61 -4.84 -14.17
N ILE A 126 25.94 -5.91 -13.71
CA ILE A 126 26.37 -6.69 -12.56
C ILE A 126 27.75 -7.28 -12.90
N VAL A 127 28.75 -6.95 -12.09
CA VAL A 127 30.15 -7.36 -12.31
C VAL A 127 30.22 -8.90 -12.28
N PRO A 128 31.02 -9.56 -13.14
CA PRO A 128 31.10 -11.03 -13.19
C PRO A 128 31.36 -11.72 -11.85
N HIS A 129 32.10 -11.09 -10.93
CA HIS A 129 32.35 -11.60 -9.58
C HIS A 129 31.09 -11.60 -8.69
N GLU A 130 30.21 -10.61 -8.85
CA GLU A 130 28.92 -10.56 -8.15
C GLU A 130 27.97 -11.64 -8.68
N LEU A 131 28.04 -11.94 -9.98
CA LEU A 131 27.24 -12.99 -10.61
C LEU A 131 27.60 -14.38 -10.06
N GLU A 132 28.89 -14.68 -9.89
CA GLU A 132 29.35 -15.95 -9.32
C GLU A 132 28.92 -16.08 -7.85
N LYS A 133 29.06 -15.00 -7.07
CA LYS A 133 28.57 -14.98 -5.68
C LYS A 133 27.06 -15.23 -5.61
N MET A 134 26.28 -14.64 -6.53
CA MET A 134 24.84 -14.87 -6.62
C MET A 134 24.52 -16.33 -6.98
N ARG A 135 25.32 -16.96 -7.85
CA ARG A 135 25.20 -18.38 -8.18
C ARG A 135 25.46 -19.27 -6.96
N SER A 136 26.53 -19.02 -6.20
CA SER A 136 26.82 -19.80 -5.00
C SER A 136 25.69 -19.71 -3.97
N ILE A 137 25.13 -18.51 -3.75
CA ILE A 137 23.99 -18.31 -2.83
C ILE A 137 22.73 -19.05 -3.34
N LEU A 138 22.52 -19.07 -4.65
CA LEU A 138 21.41 -19.81 -5.27
C LEU A 138 21.54 -21.31 -5.02
N GLU A 139 22.70 -21.90 -5.30
CA GLU A 139 22.95 -23.33 -5.10
C GLU A 139 22.82 -23.74 -3.62
N GLU A 140 23.37 -22.95 -2.70
CA GLU A 140 23.22 -23.15 -1.26
C GLU A 140 21.74 -23.13 -0.83
N SER A 141 20.98 -22.15 -1.32
CA SER A 141 19.55 -22.01 -0.97
C SER A 141 18.70 -23.15 -1.54
N MET A 142 19.06 -23.66 -2.72
CA MET A 142 18.38 -24.80 -3.34
C MET A 142 18.67 -26.11 -2.59
N LEU A 143 19.91 -26.32 -2.14
CA LEU A 143 20.31 -27.49 -1.37
C LEU A 143 19.60 -27.52 -0.02
N GLU A 144 19.56 -26.38 0.68
CA GLU A 144 18.82 -26.25 1.95
C GLU A 144 17.31 -26.51 1.78
N THR A 145 16.72 -26.01 0.69
CA THR A 145 15.29 -26.19 0.41
C THR A 145 14.94 -27.65 0.13
N ARG A 146 15.83 -28.39 -0.55
CA ARG A 146 15.64 -29.83 -0.82
C ARG A 146 15.63 -30.67 0.46
N SER A 147 16.43 -30.28 1.45
CA SER A 147 16.46 -30.95 2.76
C SER A 147 15.33 -30.52 3.71
N MET A 148 14.53 -29.51 3.34
CA MET A 148 13.49 -28.94 4.19
C MET A 148 12.08 -29.38 3.75
N PRO A 149 11.30 -30.09 4.60
CA PRO A 149 9.92 -30.45 4.27
C PRO A 149 9.05 -29.18 4.16
N LEU A 150 8.00 -29.24 3.33
CA LEU A 150 7.13 -28.09 3.01
C LEU A 150 6.59 -27.36 4.24
N GLU A 151 6.27 -28.09 5.30
CA GLU A 151 5.72 -27.56 6.56
C GLU A 151 6.70 -26.63 7.31
N ASN A 152 8.01 -26.87 7.14
CA ASN A 152 9.06 -26.14 7.83
C ASN A 152 9.61 -24.97 7.02
N ARG A 153 9.14 -24.77 5.79
CA ARG A 153 9.62 -23.69 4.91
C ARG A 153 9.24 -22.32 5.46
N PRO A 154 10.21 -21.39 5.60
CA PRO A 154 9.92 -20.04 6.09
C PRO A 154 9.03 -19.30 5.08
N ARG A 155 8.19 -18.39 5.58
CA ARG A 155 7.39 -17.55 4.69
C ARG A 155 8.29 -16.51 4.03
N LEU A 156 8.24 -16.40 2.71
CA LEU A 156 9.02 -15.40 2.00
C LEU A 156 8.36 -14.02 2.13
N PRO A 157 9.11 -12.98 2.56
CA PRO A 157 8.59 -11.63 2.62
C PRO A 157 8.33 -11.07 1.22
N ARG A 158 7.36 -10.16 1.09
CA ARG A 158 7.13 -9.45 -0.18
C ARG A 158 8.28 -8.49 -0.44
N ILE A 159 9.00 -8.71 -1.53
CA ILE A 159 10.13 -7.87 -1.93
C ILE A 159 9.61 -6.55 -2.54
N PRO A 160 10.09 -5.37 -2.09
CA PRO A 160 9.76 -4.09 -2.72
C PRO A 160 10.28 -4.01 -4.16
N VAL A 161 9.52 -3.36 -5.05
CA VAL A 161 9.87 -3.23 -6.47
C VAL A 161 10.87 -2.07 -6.67
N SER A 162 12.13 -2.29 -6.33
CA SER A 162 13.24 -1.33 -6.53
C SER A 162 14.08 -1.68 -7.78
N LYS A 163 14.84 -0.71 -8.34
CA LYS A 163 15.73 -0.96 -9.50
C LYS A 163 16.74 -2.08 -9.18
N ARG A 164 17.39 -2.00 -8.01
CA ARG A 164 18.32 -3.02 -7.49
C ARG A 164 17.68 -4.40 -7.36
N ASN A 165 16.50 -4.49 -6.74
CA ASN A 165 15.83 -5.78 -6.53
C ASN A 165 15.42 -6.40 -7.87
N ARG A 166 15.00 -5.59 -8.85
CA ARG A 166 14.72 -6.06 -10.21
C ARG A 166 15.98 -6.55 -10.92
N ALA A 167 17.11 -5.86 -10.78
CA ALA A 167 18.38 -6.29 -11.36
C ALA A 167 18.82 -7.66 -10.81
N VAL A 168 18.72 -7.87 -9.50
CA VAL A 168 19.01 -9.16 -8.86
C VAL A 168 18.13 -10.29 -9.42
N VAL A 169 16.81 -10.06 -9.53
CA VAL A 169 15.89 -11.05 -10.11
C VAL A 169 16.22 -11.32 -11.58
N ARG A 170 16.50 -10.28 -12.38
CA ARG A 170 16.87 -10.42 -13.79
C ARG A 170 18.16 -11.21 -13.99
N ALA A 171 19.14 -11.06 -13.10
CA ALA A 171 20.39 -11.79 -13.19
C ALA A 171 20.27 -13.27 -12.79
N LEU A 172 19.40 -13.59 -11.82
CA LEU A 172 19.18 -14.97 -11.39
C LEU A 172 18.29 -15.76 -12.36
N ASN A 173 17.28 -15.12 -12.97
CA ASN A 173 16.32 -15.81 -13.84
C ASN A 173 16.97 -16.65 -14.95
N PRO A 174 17.99 -16.18 -15.70
CA PRO A 174 18.68 -17.00 -16.70
C PRO A 174 19.38 -18.23 -16.10
N MET A 175 19.94 -18.11 -14.88
CA MET A 175 20.58 -19.25 -14.21
C MET A 175 19.57 -20.34 -13.87
N LEU A 176 18.35 -19.95 -13.48
CA LEU A 176 17.28 -20.88 -13.11
C LEU A 176 16.86 -21.78 -14.26
N VAL A 177 16.94 -21.31 -15.51
CA VAL A 177 16.56 -22.09 -16.69
C VAL A 177 17.33 -23.41 -16.73
N THR A 178 18.64 -23.38 -16.51
CA THR A 178 19.48 -24.57 -16.51
C THR A 178 19.09 -25.58 -15.42
N TYR A 179 18.72 -25.11 -14.23
CA TYR A 179 18.30 -26.00 -13.14
C TYR A 179 16.88 -26.55 -13.35
N LEU A 180 15.98 -25.76 -13.95
CA LEU A 180 14.61 -26.18 -14.24
C LEU A 180 14.57 -27.22 -15.37
N GLU A 181 15.40 -27.08 -16.40
CA GLU A 181 15.55 -28.07 -17.47
C GLU A 181 16.08 -29.42 -16.96
N ALA A 182 16.90 -29.39 -15.91
CA ALA A 182 17.43 -30.59 -15.25
C ALA A 182 16.45 -31.23 -14.23
N SER A 183 15.31 -30.58 -13.94
CA SER A 183 14.33 -31.04 -12.96
C SER A 183 13.54 -32.24 -13.49
N ARG A 184 13.38 -33.28 -12.66
CA ARG A 184 12.70 -34.52 -13.07
C ARG A 184 11.26 -34.59 -12.60
N ASP A 185 10.95 -33.94 -11.50
CA ASP A 185 9.61 -33.96 -10.90
C ASP A 185 9.14 -32.56 -10.45
N LEU A 186 7.87 -32.51 -10.03
CA LEU A 186 7.24 -31.29 -9.54
C LEU A 186 7.82 -30.86 -8.19
N CYS A 187 8.23 -31.80 -7.34
CA CYS A 187 8.80 -31.53 -6.02
C CYS A 187 10.16 -30.85 -6.11
N GLU A 188 11.02 -31.30 -7.03
CA GLU A 188 12.29 -30.67 -7.38
C GLU A 188 12.04 -29.29 -7.97
N THR A 189 11.09 -29.17 -8.90
CA THR A 189 10.71 -27.87 -9.50
C THR A 189 10.30 -26.86 -8.42
N ASP A 190 9.42 -27.26 -7.51
CA ASP A 190 8.99 -26.43 -6.39
C ASP A 190 10.17 -26.06 -5.46
N SER A 191 11.06 -27.00 -5.18
CA SER A 191 12.24 -26.76 -4.36
C SER A 191 13.24 -25.81 -5.05
N ILE A 192 13.40 -25.90 -6.37
CA ILE A 192 14.21 -24.99 -7.19
C ILE A 192 13.61 -23.58 -7.15
N LEU A 193 12.31 -23.44 -7.40
CA LEU A 193 11.62 -22.15 -7.40
C LEU A 193 11.63 -21.49 -6.01
N PHE A 194 11.38 -22.26 -4.96
CA PHE A 194 11.44 -21.74 -3.60
C PHE A 194 12.87 -21.37 -3.20
N GLY A 195 13.85 -22.22 -3.50
CA GLY A 195 15.27 -21.95 -3.26
C GLY A 195 15.76 -20.69 -3.98
N ALA A 196 15.30 -20.47 -5.21
CA ALA A 196 15.56 -19.25 -5.98
C ALA A 196 14.99 -18.01 -5.30
N ALA A 197 13.73 -18.07 -4.89
CA ALA A 197 13.08 -16.95 -4.20
C ALA A 197 13.72 -16.67 -2.83
N LEU A 198 14.19 -17.72 -2.14
CA LEU A 198 14.97 -17.60 -0.90
C LEU A 198 16.34 -16.95 -1.14
N ALA A 199 17.05 -17.34 -2.21
CA ALA A 199 18.31 -16.75 -2.61
C ALA A 199 18.17 -15.25 -2.90
N VAL A 200 17.12 -14.86 -3.64
CA VAL A 200 16.80 -13.44 -3.86
C VAL A 200 16.58 -12.70 -2.54
N CYS A 201 15.84 -13.30 -1.60
CA CYS A 201 15.62 -12.70 -0.28
C CYS A 201 16.94 -12.52 0.50
N ARG A 202 17.86 -13.48 0.42
CA ARG A 202 19.19 -13.43 1.05
C ARG A 202 20.06 -12.33 0.45
N ILE A 203 20.13 -12.25 -0.88
CA ILE A 203 20.93 -11.25 -1.60
C ILE A 203 20.44 -9.83 -1.31
N ILE A 204 19.12 -9.65 -1.19
CA ILE A 204 18.51 -8.35 -0.85
C ILE A 204 18.63 -8.03 0.65
N GLY A 205 18.92 -9.02 1.50
CA GLY A 205 18.97 -8.87 2.96
C GLY A 205 17.58 -8.78 3.59
N ALA A 206 16.56 -9.38 2.97
CA ALA A 206 15.20 -9.39 3.50
C ALA A 206 15.10 -10.31 4.73
N LYS A 207 14.54 -9.79 5.83
CA LYS A 207 14.34 -10.56 7.06
C LYS A 207 13.27 -11.63 6.83
N LEU A 208 13.68 -12.90 6.85
CA LEU A 208 12.78 -14.03 6.78
C LEU A 208 12.05 -14.20 8.13
N PRO A 209 10.71 -14.16 8.17
CA PRO A 209 9.97 -14.54 9.37
C PRO A 209 10.24 -16.02 9.69
N MET A 210 10.60 -16.29 10.95
CA MET A 210 10.78 -17.65 11.45
C MET A 210 9.53 -18.50 11.15
N ALA A 211 9.74 -19.72 10.64
CA ALA A 211 8.68 -20.69 10.41
C ALA A 211 7.83 -20.85 11.69
N GLY A 212 6.50 -20.81 11.54
CA GLY A 212 5.55 -20.95 12.66
C GLY A 212 5.09 -19.66 13.34
N ARG A 213 5.77 -18.51 13.18
CA ARG A 213 5.21 -17.22 13.61
C ARG A 213 4.47 -16.56 12.46
N ALA A 214 3.25 -17.03 12.20
CA ALA A 214 2.24 -16.13 11.65
C ALA A 214 2.16 -14.96 12.63
N THR A 215 2.77 -13.82 12.28
CA THR A 215 2.46 -12.56 12.92
C THR A 215 1.01 -12.31 12.53
N GLN A 216 0.09 -12.89 13.29
CA GLN A 216 -1.26 -12.38 13.33
C GLN A 216 -1.03 -10.91 13.67
N GLN A 217 -1.24 -10.02 12.70
CA GLN A 217 -1.45 -8.63 13.00
C GLN A 217 -2.75 -8.63 13.81
N GLY A 218 -2.62 -8.94 15.10
CA GLY A 218 -3.72 -9.01 16.04
C GLY A 218 -4.42 -7.68 15.92
N SER A 219 -5.72 -7.73 15.63
CA SER A 219 -6.58 -6.61 15.29
C SER A 219 -6.17 -5.37 16.06
N ALA A 220 -5.30 -4.55 15.45
CA ALA A 220 -4.66 -3.47 16.19
C ALA A 220 -5.80 -2.51 16.53
N ILE A 221 -6.01 -2.27 17.83
CA ILE A 221 -7.09 -1.40 18.29
C ILE A 221 -6.91 -0.07 17.55
N PRO A 222 -7.91 0.36 16.76
CA PRO A 222 -7.76 1.57 15.97
C PRO A 222 -7.42 2.77 16.86
N ALA A 223 -6.53 3.64 16.39
CA ALA A 223 -6.05 4.79 17.18
C ALA A 223 -7.18 5.69 17.71
N TRP A 224 -8.30 5.81 16.99
CA TRP A 224 -9.47 6.55 17.48
C TRP A 224 -10.12 5.90 18.70
N ARG A 225 -10.16 4.56 18.76
CA ARG A 225 -10.76 3.82 19.87
C ARG A 225 -9.91 3.97 21.12
N LYS A 226 -8.59 3.80 20.98
CA LYS A 226 -7.62 4.04 22.06
C LYS A 226 -7.75 5.44 22.65
N ARG A 227 -7.81 6.48 21.80
CA ARG A 227 -8.03 7.87 22.26
C ARG A 227 -9.30 8.08 23.07
N ILE A 228 -10.39 7.37 22.73
CA ILE A 228 -11.65 7.47 23.48
C ILE A 228 -11.55 6.70 24.79
N GLU A 229 -10.94 5.52 24.79
CA GLU A 229 -10.68 4.73 26.00
C GLU A 229 -9.80 5.51 26.99
N ASP A 230 -8.74 6.18 26.51
CA ASP A 230 -7.88 7.04 27.32
C ASP A 230 -8.67 8.21 27.95
N ARG A 231 -9.58 8.83 27.19
CA ARG A 231 -10.48 9.88 27.71
C ARG A 231 -11.41 9.36 28.79
N ILE A 232 -11.98 8.15 28.60
CA ILE A 232 -12.82 7.48 29.59
C ILE A 232 -12.01 7.19 30.85
N ALA A 233 -10.80 6.64 30.73
CA ALA A 233 -9.92 6.34 31.86
C ALA A 233 -9.58 7.60 32.66
N LYS A 234 -9.20 8.69 31.98
CA LYS A 234 -8.93 9.99 32.62
C LYS A 234 -10.16 10.54 33.33
N ALA A 235 -11.34 10.46 32.72
CA ALA A 235 -12.58 10.92 33.35
C ALA A 235 -12.99 10.07 34.56
N ARG A 236 -12.77 8.75 34.52
CA ARG A 236 -12.98 7.86 35.67
C ARG A 236 -12.03 8.18 36.81
N ALA A 237 -10.75 8.41 36.51
CA ALA A 237 -9.76 8.81 37.51
C ALA A 237 -10.20 10.09 38.23
N LEU A 238 -10.59 11.13 37.47
CA LEU A 238 -11.09 12.41 38.02
C LEU A 238 -12.35 12.25 38.88
N ARG A 239 -13.19 11.26 38.60
CA ARG A 239 -14.41 10.96 39.37
C ARG A 239 -14.14 10.32 40.74
N VAL A 240 -12.99 9.65 40.90
CA VAL A 240 -12.59 8.92 42.12
C VAL A 240 -11.65 9.76 42.99
N VAL A 241 -11.21 10.92 42.51
CA VAL A 241 -10.28 11.75 43.28
C VAL A 241 -10.94 12.27 44.55
N ARG A 242 -10.31 11.98 45.69
CA ARG A 242 -10.77 12.41 47.02
C ARG A 242 -10.50 13.89 47.31
N THR A 243 -9.61 14.53 46.56
CA THR A 243 -9.23 15.94 46.78
C THR A 243 -9.86 16.88 45.76
N VAL A 244 -10.59 17.87 46.26
CA VAL A 244 -11.33 18.86 45.44
C VAL A 244 -10.40 19.59 44.46
N ARG A 245 -9.18 19.96 44.88
CA ARG A 245 -8.18 20.60 43.99
C ARG A 245 -7.85 19.79 42.74
N MET A 246 -7.74 18.48 42.87
CA MET A 246 -7.38 17.60 41.76
C MET A 246 -8.58 17.32 40.85
N ALA A 247 -9.80 17.31 41.40
CA ALA A 247 -11.04 17.17 40.62
C ALA A 247 -11.28 18.39 39.68
N PHE A 248 -10.84 19.57 40.10
CA PHE A 248 -10.94 20.83 39.35
C PHE A 248 -9.63 21.23 38.64
N ALA A 249 -8.59 20.39 38.65
CA ALA A 249 -7.33 20.68 37.97
C ALA A 249 -7.55 20.92 36.46
N GLY A 250 -7.13 22.09 35.96
CA GLY A 250 -7.33 22.50 34.57
C GLY A 250 -8.73 23.03 34.23
N THR A 251 -9.57 23.29 35.24
CA THR A 251 -10.80 24.08 35.08
C THR A 251 -10.60 25.47 35.68
N ASN A 252 -11.19 26.51 35.09
CA ASN A 252 -11.09 27.90 35.56
C ASN A 252 -12.01 28.18 36.78
N ILE A 253 -12.31 27.16 37.59
CA ILE A 253 -13.26 27.27 38.70
C ILE A 253 -12.48 27.59 39.97
N SER A 254 -12.73 28.78 40.54
CA SER A 254 -12.18 29.16 41.84
C SER A 254 -12.80 28.34 42.96
N LEU A 255 -11.93 27.74 43.78
CA LEU A 255 -12.27 26.92 44.94
C LEU A 255 -12.63 27.75 46.19
N SER A 256 -12.72 29.07 46.07
CA SER A 256 -12.96 30.00 47.19
C SER A 256 -14.45 30.39 47.37
N LEU A 257 -15.35 29.80 46.59
CA LEU A 257 -16.77 30.15 46.59
C LEU A 257 -17.56 29.27 47.59
N PRO A 258 -18.66 29.74 48.20
CA PRO A 258 -19.45 28.97 49.16
C PRO A 258 -20.15 27.73 48.55
N ASP A 259 -20.13 27.58 47.23
CA ASP A 259 -20.91 26.61 46.48
C ASP A 259 -20.07 25.45 45.87
N ILE A 260 -19.00 25.06 46.55
CA ILE A 260 -18.06 24.03 46.06
C ILE A 260 -18.73 22.65 45.97
N THR A 261 -19.66 22.34 46.87
CA THR A 261 -20.37 21.06 46.93
C THR A 261 -21.32 20.86 45.75
N GLN A 262 -22.09 21.89 45.38
CA GLN A 262 -22.95 21.86 44.20
C GLN A 262 -22.11 21.73 42.93
N LYS A 263 -21.06 22.56 42.78
CA LYS A 263 -20.15 22.49 41.63
C LYS A 263 -19.44 21.15 41.50
N LEU A 264 -19.11 20.50 42.62
CA LEU A 264 -18.52 19.16 42.60
C LEU A 264 -19.54 18.12 42.09
N THR A 265 -20.79 18.24 42.51
CA THR A 265 -21.88 17.37 42.06
C THR A 265 -22.13 17.53 40.56
N GLU A 266 -22.26 18.78 40.09
CA GLU A 266 -22.38 19.11 38.66
C GLU A 266 -21.19 18.55 37.87
N ARG A 267 -19.97 18.71 38.38
CA ARG A 267 -18.75 18.18 37.75
C ARG A 267 -18.75 16.65 37.67
N ILE A 268 -19.21 15.97 38.71
CA ILE A 268 -19.32 14.51 38.72
C ILE A 268 -20.33 14.06 37.68
N ASP A 269 -21.48 14.72 37.58
CA ASP A 269 -22.53 14.38 36.63
C ASP A 269 -22.10 14.66 35.17
N ASP A 270 -21.42 15.77 34.92
CA ASP A 270 -20.75 16.06 33.65
C ASP A 270 -19.81 14.92 33.21
N LEU A 271 -18.99 14.42 34.14
CA LEU A 271 -18.07 13.32 33.88
C LEU A 271 -18.83 12.01 33.61
N LYS A 272 -19.92 11.73 34.34
CA LYS A 272 -20.78 10.56 34.07
C LYS A 272 -21.39 10.65 32.67
N GLN A 273 -21.94 11.79 32.29
CA GLN A 273 -22.53 12.01 30.97
C GLN A 273 -21.49 11.83 29.86
N LYS A 274 -20.28 12.40 30.01
CA LYS A 274 -19.18 12.24 29.05
C LYS A 274 -18.74 10.78 28.90
N ILE A 275 -18.57 10.06 30.01
CA ILE A 275 -18.23 8.63 30.00
C ILE A 275 -19.31 7.83 29.25
N ALA A 276 -20.60 8.07 29.55
CA ALA A 276 -21.71 7.39 28.90
C ALA A 276 -21.75 7.68 27.39
N ALA A 277 -21.57 8.94 26.98
CA ALA A 277 -21.55 9.35 25.58
C ALA A 277 -20.38 8.72 24.80
N TRP A 278 -19.18 8.72 25.38
CA TRP A 278 -18.00 8.07 24.78
C TRP A 278 -18.16 6.55 24.68
N GLY A 279 -18.70 5.90 25.72
CA GLY A 279 -19.02 4.47 25.69
C GLY A 279 -20.03 4.14 24.58
N LYS A 280 -21.10 4.93 24.44
CA LYS A 280 -22.10 4.79 23.38
C LYS A 280 -21.46 4.94 21.99
N ARG A 281 -20.53 5.88 21.83
CA ARG A 281 -19.79 6.08 20.56
C ARG A 281 -18.95 4.86 20.18
N ILE A 282 -18.21 4.27 21.13
CA ILE A 282 -17.46 3.03 20.89
C ILE A 282 -18.40 1.92 20.48
N ARG A 283 -19.49 1.70 21.24
CA ARG A 283 -20.47 0.65 20.96
C ARG A 283 -21.07 0.76 19.55
N ARG A 284 -21.55 1.94 19.17
CA ARG A 284 -22.12 2.18 17.82
C ARG A 284 -21.12 1.86 16.72
N PHE A 285 -19.86 2.25 16.87
CA PHE A 285 -18.85 2.01 15.85
C PHE A 285 -18.47 0.53 15.77
N SER A 286 -18.34 -0.14 16.91
CA SER A 286 -18.11 -1.58 16.98
C SER A 286 -19.25 -2.36 16.34
N GLU A 287 -20.51 -2.01 16.63
CA GLU A 287 -21.70 -2.63 16.02
C GLU A 287 -21.74 -2.39 14.52
N ARG A 288 -21.49 -1.16 14.05
CA ARG A 288 -21.41 -0.85 12.62
C ARG A 288 -20.32 -1.67 11.93
N SER A 289 -19.13 -1.73 12.52
CA SER A 289 -18.00 -2.47 11.95
C SER A 289 -18.29 -3.97 11.90
N ARG A 290 -18.91 -4.51 12.96
CA ARG A 290 -19.38 -5.89 13.01
C ARG A 290 -20.38 -6.17 11.90
N ARG A 291 -21.43 -5.36 11.75
CA ARG A 291 -22.44 -5.50 10.70
C ARG A 291 -21.84 -5.41 9.31
N PHE A 292 -20.93 -4.46 9.08
CA PHE A 292 -20.22 -4.33 7.81
C PHE A 292 -19.44 -5.61 7.47
N ASN A 293 -18.67 -6.15 8.43
CA ASN A 293 -17.93 -7.38 8.25
C ASN A 293 -18.84 -8.61 8.05
N GLN A 294 -19.95 -8.69 8.80
CA GLN A 294 -20.96 -9.75 8.64
C GLN A 294 -21.62 -9.69 7.26
N ASN A 295 -22.04 -8.51 6.80
CA ASN A 295 -22.64 -8.33 5.47
C ASN A 295 -21.65 -8.67 4.35
N ARG A 296 -20.39 -8.26 4.50
CA ARG A 296 -19.33 -8.62 3.55
C ARG A 296 -19.10 -10.13 3.52
N LEU A 297 -19.05 -10.76 4.70
CA LEU A 297 -18.91 -12.20 4.81
C LEU A 297 -20.13 -12.93 4.24
N PHE A 298 -21.34 -12.41 4.42
CA PHE A 298 -22.56 -12.95 3.83
C PHE A 298 -22.50 -12.93 2.29
N GLN A 299 -22.00 -11.84 1.70
CA GLN A 299 -21.88 -11.75 0.24
C GLN A 299 -20.84 -12.72 -0.33
N SER A 300 -19.72 -12.95 0.37
CA SER A 300 -18.65 -13.85 -0.11
C SER A 300 -18.86 -15.32 0.26
N ASP A 301 -19.31 -15.60 1.49
CA ASP A 301 -19.39 -16.94 2.09
C ASP A 301 -20.45 -16.98 3.21
N GLN A 302 -21.70 -17.22 2.79
CA GLN A 302 -22.85 -17.32 3.69
C GLN A 302 -22.68 -18.44 4.73
N LYS A 303 -22.13 -19.60 4.32
CA LYS A 303 -21.97 -20.77 5.20
C LYS A 303 -21.06 -20.44 6.38
N ARG A 304 -19.97 -19.72 6.13
CA ARG A 304 -19.03 -19.30 7.18
C ARG A 304 -19.63 -18.29 8.15
N LEU A 305 -20.49 -17.38 7.69
CA LEU A 305 -21.19 -16.47 8.59
C LEU A 305 -22.10 -17.24 9.56
N TYR A 306 -22.94 -18.15 9.06
CA TYR A 306 -23.84 -18.92 9.92
C TYR A 306 -23.09 -19.82 10.92
N LYS A 307 -21.97 -20.42 10.51
CA LYS A 307 -21.09 -21.16 11.42
C LYS A 307 -20.51 -20.28 12.54
N LEU A 308 -20.16 -19.04 12.23
CA LEU A 308 -19.61 -18.09 13.20
C LEU A 308 -20.67 -17.54 14.17
N GLU A 309 -21.91 -17.34 13.70
CA GLU A 309 -23.01 -16.81 14.52
C GLU A 309 -23.76 -17.88 15.31
N ARG A 310 -23.69 -19.15 14.90
CA ARG A 310 -24.33 -20.29 15.55
C ARG A 310 -23.34 -21.45 15.74
N PRO A 311 -22.34 -21.31 16.62
CA PRO A 311 -21.39 -22.39 16.90
C PRO A 311 -22.11 -23.67 17.41
N GLU A 312 -23.20 -23.50 18.16
CA GLU A 312 -24.06 -24.56 18.69
C GLU A 312 -24.60 -25.52 17.61
N LEU A 313 -24.94 -25.00 16.42
CA LEU A 313 -25.48 -25.81 15.33
C LEU A 313 -24.39 -26.56 14.56
N CYS A 314 -23.12 -26.13 14.65
CA CYS A 314 -22.03 -26.76 13.93
C CYS A 314 -21.52 -28.03 14.65
N GLY A 315 -21.56 -28.04 15.99
CA GLY A 315 -21.29 -29.25 16.79
C GLY A 315 -22.41 -30.28 16.70
N ALA A 316 -23.67 -29.84 16.76
CA ALA A 316 -24.84 -30.73 16.67
C ALA A 316 -24.98 -31.44 15.32
N VAL A 317 -24.47 -30.85 14.22
CA VAL A 317 -24.45 -31.49 12.90
C VAL A 317 -23.35 -32.57 12.81
N GLN A 318 -22.20 -32.39 13.47
CA GLN A 318 -21.16 -33.42 13.53
C GLN A 318 -21.58 -34.61 14.42
N ASP A 319 -22.29 -34.35 15.52
CA ASP A 319 -22.82 -35.41 16.38
C ASP A 319 -24.01 -36.14 15.74
N ARG A 320 -24.87 -35.45 14.99
CA ARG A 320 -25.93 -36.11 14.20
C ARG A 320 -25.37 -36.97 13.08
N ILE A 321 -24.32 -36.54 12.38
CA ILE A 321 -23.68 -37.34 11.32
C ILE A 321 -23.03 -38.60 11.91
N ARG A 322 -22.37 -38.49 13.08
CA ARG A 322 -21.83 -39.65 13.81
C ARG A 322 -22.92 -40.62 14.27
N LEU A 323 -24.04 -40.12 14.78
CA LEU A 323 -25.16 -40.95 15.23
C LEU A 323 -25.92 -41.60 14.06
N THR A 324 -26.03 -40.94 12.90
CA THR A 324 -26.60 -41.57 11.71
C THR A 324 -25.66 -42.60 11.09
N LEU A 325 -24.34 -42.38 11.11
CA LEU A 325 -23.37 -43.37 10.61
C LEU A 325 -23.25 -44.60 11.52
N SER A 326 -23.45 -44.46 12.83
CA SER A 326 -23.53 -45.61 13.74
C SER A 326 -24.84 -46.39 13.63
N HIS A 327 -25.94 -45.75 13.19
CA HIS A 327 -27.22 -46.43 12.98
C HIS A 327 -27.32 -47.17 11.64
N PHE A 328 -26.47 -46.82 10.66
CA PHE A 328 -26.40 -47.47 9.35
C PHE A 328 -25.29 -48.54 9.24
N GLY A 329 -24.64 -48.91 10.33
CA GLY A 329 -23.74 -50.07 10.37
C GLY A 329 -22.56 -50.00 9.41
N VAL A 330 -22.07 -48.80 9.08
CA VAL A 330 -20.82 -48.66 8.33
C VAL A 330 -19.67 -48.65 9.34
N ASP A 331 -19.22 -49.85 9.71
CA ASP A 331 -17.88 -50.04 10.27
C ASP A 331 -16.89 -49.58 9.20
N CYS A 332 -16.39 -48.35 9.31
CA CYS A 332 -15.15 -47.98 8.65
C CYS A 332 -14.04 -48.75 9.37
N GLY A 333 -13.78 -49.93 8.84
CA GLY A 333 -12.86 -50.93 9.36
C GLY A 333 -11.51 -50.36 9.77
N GLN A 334 -11.00 -50.99 10.81
CA GLN A 334 -9.59 -50.98 11.16
C GLN A 334 -8.71 -51.30 9.94
N ARG A 335 -7.65 -50.48 9.82
CA ARG A 335 -6.27 -50.84 9.42
C ARG A 335 -5.97 -51.04 7.93
N PRO A 336 -4.69 -50.93 7.49
CA PRO A 336 -3.42 -50.96 8.25
C PRO A 336 -3.02 -49.66 8.96
#